data_AF-A0A8T3Z7N3-F1
#
_entry.id   AF-A0A8T3Z7N3-F1
#
_cell.length_a   1.000
_cell.length_b   1.000
_cell.length_c   1.000
_cell.angle_alpha   90.00
_cell.angle_beta   90.00
_cell.angle_gamma   90.00
#
_symmetry.space_group_name_H-M   'P 1'
#
loop_
_entity.id
_entity.type
_entity.pdbx_description
1 polymer ?
#
loop_
_entity_poly.entity_id
_entity_poly.type
_entity_poly.pdbx_seq_one_letter_code
_entity_poly.pdbx_strand_id
1 'polypeptide(L)'
;MSPEHAWPSYFSDILIVGNPASNVGVCTLWAVRETIANGLDKNSYAIVGNMFYNEGISYLIRNVFLNPKIRYIVLCGKDIAKSGDAFLQFMKHGVDENHMIAGTKIPIHKEIPRDALETFRKNVTVINMIGVVDPHEISETIKTIKPLAAFSEARGFPLPTIEAVERFPSYNSGYVFRDRTIAQTWLKIVRNIMKFGCFKKSEHSSNMREVLNIVAVVEGEDPGNPYVPEYLPISKDDIQNYLPLLMTADVPAGTQYTYGNRLRAHRIAHDQIKSIIDQLAAHDFSRRAIAVLWDHAIDFGGNNAPCLMLLQCIVQDKKLFLIAFIRSNDMFAAWPLNAFGLRTIQYEVAHTLHLDVGSLTTISSSAHIYEHDFVKAAEMLKKFDTIFPGIEYDPRGNFRIGIDREKKELVAEHCSPDGKKIQEFRGKAAIELYKKLAHTEAASVAEHWADLGVELGKAELALTHGLKYEQDRPAQLDTSAKTQ
;
A
#
# COMPACT_ATOMS: atom_id res chain seq x y z
N MET A 1 -24.78 24.37 20.62
CA MET A 1 -24.71 24.63 19.16
C MET A 1 -24.15 23.38 18.52
N SER A 2 -24.74 22.87 17.45
CA SER A 2 -24.16 21.71 16.75
C SER A 2 -22.73 22.04 16.28
N PRO A 3 -21.81 21.06 16.21
CA PRO A 3 -20.42 21.28 15.78
C PRO A 3 -20.27 21.97 14.41
N GLU A 4 -21.32 21.88 13.59
CA GLU A 4 -21.43 22.48 12.25
C GLU A 4 -21.48 24.01 12.24
N HIS A 5 -21.59 24.66 13.40
CA HIS A 5 -21.67 26.13 13.53
C HIS A 5 -20.45 26.75 14.24
N ALA A 6 -19.41 25.98 14.57
CA ALA A 6 -18.19 26.53 15.15
C ALA A 6 -17.32 27.17 14.07
N TRP A 7 -16.80 28.38 14.34
CA TRP A 7 -15.92 29.10 13.42
C TRP A 7 -14.52 29.31 14.02
N PRO A 8 -13.43 29.01 13.27
CA PRO A 8 -13.40 28.29 11.99
C PRO A 8 -13.83 26.83 12.16
N SER A 9 -14.46 26.24 11.14
CA SER A 9 -14.89 24.84 11.18
C SER A 9 -13.83 23.91 10.57
N TYR A 10 -13.09 24.40 9.57
CA TYR A 10 -12.07 23.62 8.86
C TYR A 10 -10.68 24.01 9.33
N PHE A 11 -9.87 23.01 9.70
CA PHE A 11 -8.49 23.19 10.20
C PHE A 11 -8.38 24.05 11.47
N SER A 12 -9.39 24.02 12.32
CA SER A 12 -9.46 24.82 13.55
C SER A 12 -8.35 24.53 14.56
N ASP A 13 -7.74 23.35 14.47
CA ASP A 13 -6.61 22.89 15.27
C ASP A 13 -5.27 23.54 14.90
N ILE A 14 -5.13 24.05 13.68
CA ILE A 14 -3.87 24.63 13.17
C ILE A 14 -3.98 26.10 12.77
N LEU A 15 -5.20 26.65 12.65
CA LEU A 15 -5.43 28.05 12.31
C LEU A 15 -5.27 28.96 13.53
N ILE A 16 -4.64 30.13 13.33
CA ILE A 16 -4.47 31.12 14.40
C ILE A 16 -5.64 32.09 14.34
N VAL A 17 -6.48 32.08 15.38
CA VAL A 17 -7.68 32.94 15.47
C VAL A 17 -7.34 34.24 16.21
N GLY A 18 -7.67 35.37 15.56
CA GLY A 18 -7.54 36.72 16.09
C GLY A 18 -8.87 37.22 16.66
N ASN A 19 -9.31 38.41 16.20
CA ASN A 19 -10.62 38.97 16.49
C ASN A 19 -11.64 38.56 15.41
N PRO A 20 -12.61 37.66 15.70
CA PRO A 20 -13.61 37.21 14.72
C PRO A 20 -14.45 38.33 14.09
N ALA A 21 -14.47 39.53 14.68
CA ALA A 21 -15.16 40.70 14.13
C ALA A 21 -14.32 41.48 13.10
N SER A 22 -13.02 41.21 12.98
CA SER A 22 -12.17 41.83 11.94
C SER A 22 -12.63 41.40 10.55
N ASN A 23 -12.48 42.29 9.57
CA ASN A 23 -12.79 41.98 8.18
C ASN A 23 -11.62 41.32 7.42
N VAL A 24 -10.52 40.99 8.11
CA VAL A 24 -9.27 40.55 7.47
C VAL A 24 -8.93 39.11 7.80
N GLY A 25 -8.75 38.27 6.78
CA GLY A 25 -8.03 37.00 6.89
C GLY A 25 -6.63 37.13 6.31
N VAL A 26 -5.64 36.43 6.88
CA VAL A 26 -4.26 36.41 6.38
C VAL A 26 -3.92 35.00 5.91
N CYS A 27 -3.61 34.87 4.62
CA CYS A 27 -3.18 33.63 3.99
C CYS A 27 -1.68 33.72 3.71
N THR A 28 -0.88 32.99 4.48
CA THR A 28 0.59 33.11 4.54
C THR A 28 1.33 32.20 3.57
N LEU A 29 0.62 31.44 2.72
CA LEU A 29 1.20 30.49 1.77
C LEU A 29 2.25 29.59 2.45
N TRP A 30 3.50 29.62 1.99
CA TRP A 30 4.62 28.84 2.56
C TRP A 30 5.44 29.57 3.63
N ALA A 31 5.04 30.77 4.05
CA ALA A 31 5.68 31.46 5.17
C ALA A 31 5.26 30.87 6.52
N VAL A 32 6.12 30.98 7.53
CA VAL A 32 5.80 30.52 8.90
C VAL A 32 4.70 31.41 9.47
N ARG A 33 3.47 30.86 9.60
CA ARG A 33 2.29 31.63 9.99
C ARG A 33 2.41 32.22 11.39
N GLU A 34 3.11 31.53 12.31
CA GLU A 34 3.34 32.00 13.68
C GLU A 34 4.21 33.27 13.67
N THR A 35 5.24 33.32 12.83
CA THR A 35 6.10 34.51 12.69
C THR A 35 5.29 35.71 12.20
N ILE A 36 4.41 35.50 11.21
CA ILE A 36 3.54 36.56 10.69
C ILE A 36 2.51 36.97 11.76
N ALA A 37 1.78 36.02 12.33
CA ALA A 37 0.72 36.29 13.30
C ALA A 37 1.25 36.98 14.57
N ASN A 38 2.44 36.62 15.06
CA ASN A 38 3.07 37.24 16.23
C ASN A 38 3.50 38.69 15.99
N GLY A 39 3.76 39.07 14.73
CA GLY A 39 4.10 40.44 14.35
C GLY A 39 2.89 41.33 14.02
N LEU A 40 1.67 40.78 14.08
CA LEU A 40 0.43 41.51 13.82
C LEU A 40 -0.34 41.74 15.12
N ASP A 41 -1.07 42.86 15.22
CA ASP A 41 -2.05 43.05 16.29
C ASP A 41 -3.16 42.00 16.16
N LYS A 42 -3.41 41.24 17.23
CA LYS A 42 -4.45 40.19 17.28
C LYS A 42 -5.85 40.73 16.95
N ASN A 43 -6.10 42.03 17.15
CA ASN A 43 -7.36 42.66 16.80
C ASN A 43 -7.47 43.06 15.31
N SER A 44 -6.36 43.07 14.58
CA SER A 44 -6.28 43.51 13.18
C SER A 44 -6.74 42.44 12.18
N TYR A 45 -6.74 41.16 12.57
CA TYR A 45 -7.17 40.04 11.73
C TYR A 45 -8.18 39.15 12.45
N ALA A 46 -8.99 38.44 11.67
CA ALA A 46 -9.90 37.42 12.14
C ALA A 46 -9.22 36.05 12.22
N ILE A 47 -8.42 35.72 11.20
CA ILE A 47 -7.76 34.41 11.09
C ILE A 47 -6.44 34.50 10.31
N VAL A 48 -5.45 33.71 10.72
CA VAL A 48 -4.20 33.48 9.97
C VAL A 48 -4.03 31.99 9.69
N GLY A 49 -3.69 31.66 8.45
CA GLY A 49 -3.44 30.28 8.04
C GLY A 49 -2.43 30.15 6.92
N ASN A 50 -1.90 28.95 6.75
CA ASN A 50 -1.11 28.57 5.57
C ASN A 50 -2.03 28.05 4.47
N MET A 51 -1.63 28.26 3.21
CA MET A 51 -2.24 27.61 2.06
C MET A 51 -1.14 27.04 1.18
N PHE A 52 -0.66 25.85 1.54
CA PHE A 52 0.44 25.20 0.83
C PHE A 52 0.04 24.71 -0.56
N TYR A 53 -1.19 24.22 -0.72
CA TYR A 53 -1.68 23.57 -1.95
C TYR A 53 -3.03 24.15 -2.39
N ASN A 54 -3.38 23.90 -3.66
CA ASN A 54 -4.58 24.45 -4.30
C ASN A 54 -5.89 24.05 -3.63
N GLU A 55 -5.96 22.87 -3.00
CA GLU A 55 -7.16 22.40 -2.29
C GLU A 55 -7.57 23.36 -1.16
N GLY A 56 -6.59 24.06 -0.57
CA GLY A 56 -6.81 25.04 0.50
C GLY A 56 -7.76 26.18 0.10
N ILE A 57 -7.91 26.49 -1.20
CA ILE A 57 -8.83 27.52 -1.71
C ILE A 57 -10.28 27.18 -1.31
N SER A 58 -10.70 25.93 -1.49
CA SER A 58 -12.06 25.50 -1.18
C SER A 58 -12.36 25.62 0.32
N TYR A 59 -11.41 25.25 1.18
CA TYR A 59 -11.58 25.35 2.63
C TYR A 59 -11.51 26.79 3.14
N LEU A 60 -10.68 27.64 2.52
CA LEU A 60 -10.66 29.08 2.78
C LEU A 60 -12.04 29.70 2.49
N ILE A 61 -12.61 29.42 1.32
CA ILE A 61 -13.94 29.91 0.93
C ILE A 61 -14.99 29.46 1.95
N ARG A 62 -14.97 28.19 2.35
CA ARG A 62 -15.90 27.63 3.35
C ARG A 62 -15.78 28.34 4.71
N ASN A 63 -14.57 28.55 5.22
CA ASN A 63 -14.37 29.28 6.47
C ASN A 63 -14.81 30.75 6.38
N VAL A 64 -14.69 31.40 5.23
CA VAL A 64 -15.20 32.77 5.04
C VAL A 64 -16.73 32.81 4.98
N PHE A 65 -17.40 31.83 4.37
CA PHE A 65 -18.86 31.77 4.41
C PHE A 65 -19.42 31.49 5.82
N LEU A 66 -18.63 30.86 6.69
CA LEU A 66 -18.97 30.70 8.10
C LEU A 66 -18.68 31.96 8.94
N ASN A 67 -17.81 32.87 8.47
CA ASN A 67 -17.64 34.21 9.04
C ASN A 67 -17.63 35.27 7.92
N PRO A 68 -18.81 35.64 7.40
CA PRO A 68 -18.95 36.55 6.26
C PRO A 68 -18.56 37.99 6.57
N LYS A 69 -18.11 38.27 7.81
CA LYS A 69 -17.43 39.51 8.16
C LYS A 69 -16.05 39.57 7.49
N ILE A 70 -15.42 38.47 7.13
CA ILE A 70 -14.15 38.54 6.39
C ILE A 70 -14.43 39.05 4.97
N ARG A 71 -13.92 40.26 4.69
CA ARG A 71 -14.08 40.98 3.41
C ARG A 71 -12.76 41.15 2.67
N TYR A 72 -11.64 40.89 3.34
CA TYR A 72 -10.30 41.03 2.79
C TYR A 72 -9.47 39.81 3.12
N ILE A 73 -8.75 39.28 2.13
CA ILE A 73 -7.72 38.25 2.33
C ILE A 73 -6.38 38.85 1.94
N VAL A 74 -5.49 39.02 2.92
CA VAL A 74 -4.10 39.39 2.66
C VAL A 74 -3.35 38.12 2.29
N LEU A 75 -2.93 38.02 1.03
CA LEU A 75 -2.24 36.87 0.47
C LEU A 75 -0.75 37.15 0.45
N CYS A 76 -0.02 36.66 1.45
CA CYS A 76 1.40 36.94 1.66
C CYS A 76 2.24 35.66 1.75
N GLY A 77 3.56 35.81 1.78
CA GLY A 77 4.49 34.69 1.82
C GLY A 77 4.92 34.16 0.45
N LYS A 78 5.83 33.19 0.45
CA LYS A 78 6.36 32.59 -0.79
C LYS A 78 5.33 31.64 -1.41
N ASP A 79 5.09 31.77 -2.72
CA ASP A 79 4.17 30.92 -3.47
C ASP A 79 4.89 29.79 -4.21
N ILE A 80 5.36 28.79 -3.46
CA ILE A 80 6.17 27.69 -4.01
C ILE A 80 5.33 26.77 -4.89
N ALA A 81 4.16 26.36 -4.40
CA ALA A 81 3.27 25.41 -5.09
C ALA A 81 2.24 26.07 -6.02
N LYS A 82 2.35 27.38 -6.26
CA LYS A 82 1.42 28.17 -7.09
C LYS A 82 -0.03 28.18 -6.58
N SER A 83 -0.23 27.93 -5.29
CA SER A 83 -1.55 28.02 -4.64
C SER A 83 -2.04 29.46 -4.53
N GLY A 84 -1.12 30.41 -4.32
CA GLY A 84 -1.43 31.84 -4.34
C GLY A 84 -1.86 32.32 -5.72
N ASP A 85 -1.08 31.98 -6.75
CA ASP A 85 -1.42 32.25 -8.14
C ASP A 85 -2.78 31.62 -8.53
N ALA A 86 -3.00 30.35 -8.20
CA ALA A 86 -4.27 29.68 -8.43
C ALA A 86 -5.45 30.42 -7.77
N PHE A 87 -5.28 30.89 -6.54
CA PHE A 87 -6.31 31.66 -5.86
C PHE A 87 -6.59 33.00 -6.55
N LEU A 88 -5.56 33.69 -7.04
CA LEU A 88 -5.73 34.91 -7.85
C LEU A 88 -6.44 34.62 -9.19
N GLN A 89 -6.10 33.51 -9.86
CA GLN A 89 -6.81 33.07 -11.07
C GLN A 89 -8.29 32.78 -10.79
N PHE A 90 -8.60 32.12 -9.66
CA PHE A 90 -9.99 31.92 -9.21
C PHE A 90 -10.71 33.25 -9.00
N MET A 91 -10.09 34.20 -8.30
CA MET A 91 -10.70 35.52 -8.08
C MET A 91 -10.98 36.24 -9.40
N LYS A 92 -10.05 36.15 -10.36
CA LYS A 92 -10.14 36.85 -11.65
C LYS A 92 -11.11 36.19 -12.64
N HIS A 93 -11.11 34.87 -12.73
CA HIS A 93 -11.80 34.13 -13.80
C HIS A 93 -12.93 33.22 -13.32
N GLY A 94 -13.02 32.94 -12.01
CA GLY A 94 -14.03 32.06 -11.46
C GLY A 94 -13.77 30.60 -11.82
N VAL A 95 -14.84 29.83 -11.94
CA VAL A 95 -14.80 28.43 -12.33
C VAL A 95 -15.55 28.17 -13.63
N ASP A 96 -15.13 27.16 -14.37
CA ASP A 96 -15.78 26.70 -15.59
C ASP A 96 -16.98 25.76 -15.31
N GLU A 97 -17.52 25.18 -16.37
CA GLU A 97 -18.64 24.24 -16.29
C GLU A 97 -18.34 22.98 -15.46
N ASN A 98 -17.06 22.61 -15.35
CA ASN A 98 -16.57 21.43 -14.65
C ASN A 98 -16.13 21.71 -13.20
N HIS A 99 -16.38 22.92 -12.69
CA HIS A 99 -15.89 23.40 -11.38
C HIS A 99 -14.35 23.45 -11.29
N MET A 100 -13.67 23.66 -12.41
CA MET A 100 -12.25 23.97 -12.44
C MET A 100 -12.04 25.47 -12.47
N ILE A 101 -11.00 26.00 -11.84
CA ILE A 101 -10.61 27.41 -11.98
C ILE A 101 -10.38 27.68 -13.46
N ALA A 102 -11.12 28.63 -14.03
CA ALA A 102 -11.19 28.79 -15.48
C ALA A 102 -9.81 29.09 -16.09
N GLY A 103 -9.45 28.35 -17.14
CA GLY A 103 -8.11 28.42 -17.75
C GLY A 103 -7.04 27.55 -17.07
N THR A 104 -7.42 26.74 -16.07
CA THR A 104 -6.51 25.84 -15.35
C THR A 104 -7.10 24.43 -15.21
N LYS A 105 -6.35 23.50 -14.60
CA LYS A 105 -6.83 22.15 -14.24
C LYS A 105 -7.05 21.99 -12.73
N ILE A 106 -7.29 23.09 -12.02
CA ILE A 106 -7.37 23.12 -10.57
C ILE A 106 -8.83 23.07 -10.14
N PRO A 107 -9.29 22.03 -9.41
CA PRO A 107 -10.68 21.92 -9.01
C PRO A 107 -11.01 22.81 -7.80
N ILE A 108 -12.24 23.31 -7.78
CA ILE A 108 -12.92 23.83 -6.58
C ILE A 108 -14.03 22.83 -6.19
N HIS A 109 -14.27 22.63 -4.90
CA HIS A 109 -15.28 21.68 -4.42
C HIS A 109 -16.66 21.96 -5.03
N LYS A 110 -17.28 20.94 -5.65
CA LYS A 110 -18.55 21.05 -6.37
C LYS A 110 -19.73 21.38 -5.47
N GLU A 111 -19.61 21.06 -4.19
CA GLU A 111 -20.60 21.32 -3.15
C GLU A 111 -20.66 22.80 -2.77
N ILE A 112 -19.70 23.62 -3.21
CA ILE A 112 -19.79 25.08 -3.16
C ILE A 112 -20.45 25.53 -4.49
N PRO A 113 -21.72 25.94 -4.48
CA PRO A 113 -22.44 26.31 -5.70
C PRO A 113 -21.77 27.46 -6.46
N ARG A 114 -21.87 27.49 -7.79
CA ARG A 114 -21.25 28.54 -8.62
C ARG A 114 -21.71 29.95 -8.24
N ASP A 115 -22.98 30.13 -7.88
CA ASP A 115 -23.50 31.41 -7.39
C ASP A 115 -22.86 31.83 -6.07
N ALA A 116 -22.52 30.88 -5.19
CA ALA A 116 -21.77 31.14 -3.98
C ALA A 116 -20.32 31.53 -4.28
N LEU A 117 -19.66 30.85 -5.22
CA LEU A 117 -18.32 31.23 -5.67
C LEU A 117 -18.30 32.65 -6.26
N GLU A 118 -19.29 33.01 -7.07
CA GLU A 118 -19.44 34.37 -7.60
C GLU A 118 -19.74 35.40 -6.50
N THR A 119 -20.55 35.02 -5.51
CA THR A 119 -20.83 35.85 -4.32
C THR A 119 -19.54 36.13 -3.55
N PHE A 120 -18.72 35.11 -3.32
CA PHE A 120 -17.41 35.26 -2.67
C PHE A 120 -16.52 36.21 -3.48
N ARG A 121 -16.38 35.97 -4.79
CA ARG A 121 -15.53 36.78 -5.68
C ARG A 121 -15.92 38.26 -5.72
N LYS A 122 -17.23 38.55 -5.68
CA LYS A 122 -17.75 39.93 -5.69
C LYS A 122 -17.56 40.65 -4.36
N ASN A 123 -17.54 39.93 -3.25
CA ASN A 123 -17.58 40.53 -1.92
C ASN A 123 -16.26 40.48 -1.16
N VAL A 124 -15.37 39.56 -1.49
CA VAL A 124 -14.07 39.39 -0.83
C VAL A 124 -12.97 39.94 -1.72
N THR A 125 -12.17 40.86 -1.20
CA THR A 125 -11.02 41.43 -1.92
C THR A 125 -9.74 40.71 -1.51
N VAL A 126 -8.98 40.20 -2.48
CA VAL A 126 -7.66 39.62 -2.22
C VAL A 126 -6.59 40.69 -2.42
N ILE A 127 -5.85 41.00 -1.36
CA ILE A 127 -4.71 41.90 -1.40
C ILE A 127 -3.47 41.06 -1.67
N ASN A 128 -2.95 41.14 -2.89
CA ASN A 128 -1.80 40.37 -3.31
C ASN A 128 -0.50 40.97 -2.75
N MET A 129 0.08 40.27 -1.78
CA MET A 129 1.39 40.54 -1.19
C MET A 129 2.30 39.31 -1.31
N ILE A 130 2.12 38.49 -2.36
CA ILE A 130 2.95 37.30 -2.60
C ILE A 130 4.43 37.73 -2.65
N GLY A 131 5.26 37.02 -1.89
CA GLY A 131 6.67 37.34 -1.71
C GLY A 131 6.98 38.15 -0.44
N VAL A 132 6.01 38.87 0.11
CA VAL A 132 6.18 39.62 1.36
C VAL A 132 6.08 38.68 2.56
N VAL A 133 7.10 38.68 3.41
CA VAL A 133 7.14 37.89 4.66
C VAL A 133 7.34 38.76 5.91
N ASP A 134 7.53 40.07 5.73
CA ASP A 134 7.70 41.03 6.83
C ASP A 134 6.34 41.36 7.47
N PRO A 135 6.11 41.04 8.76
CA PRO A 135 4.87 41.36 9.44
C PRO A 135 4.57 42.86 9.52
N HIS A 136 5.60 43.72 9.52
CA HIS A 136 5.40 45.16 9.58
C HIS A 136 4.74 45.69 8.31
N GLU A 137 5.22 45.27 7.13
CA GLU A 137 4.63 45.63 5.84
C GLU A 137 3.19 45.11 5.69
N ILE A 138 2.96 43.88 6.16
CA ILE A 138 1.62 43.28 6.21
C ILE A 138 0.70 44.10 7.13
N SER A 139 1.17 44.49 8.31
CA SER A 139 0.42 45.33 9.27
C SER A 139 0.06 46.70 8.69
N GLU A 140 1.00 47.39 8.04
CA GLU A 140 0.73 48.68 7.40
C GLU A 140 -0.35 48.56 6.32
N THR A 141 -0.31 47.48 5.54
CA THR A 141 -1.34 47.19 4.54
C THR A 141 -2.70 46.97 5.20
N ILE A 142 -2.76 46.20 6.29
CA ILE A 142 -4.00 45.95 7.05
C ILE A 142 -4.60 47.26 7.60
N LYS A 143 -3.78 48.20 8.06
CA LYS A 143 -4.26 49.50 8.58
C LYS A 143 -4.99 50.36 7.54
N THR A 144 -4.71 50.15 6.25
CA THR A 144 -5.41 50.89 5.17
C THR A 144 -6.80 50.34 4.85
N ILE A 145 -7.14 49.16 5.37
CA ILE A 145 -8.38 48.45 5.06
C ILE A 145 -9.56 49.14 5.77
N LYS A 146 -10.59 49.49 4.99
CA LYS A 146 -11.82 50.05 5.54
C LYS A 146 -12.78 48.93 5.94
N PRO A 147 -13.37 48.99 7.15
CA PRO A 147 -14.36 48.00 7.54
C PRO A 147 -15.59 48.02 6.65
N LEU A 148 -16.13 46.84 6.37
CA LEU A 148 -17.33 46.61 5.59
C LEU A 148 -18.27 45.66 6.35
N ALA A 149 -19.57 45.81 6.12
CA ALA A 149 -20.57 44.90 6.67
C ALA A 149 -20.38 43.47 6.15
N ALA A 150 -20.89 42.49 6.89
CA ALA A 150 -20.94 41.11 6.42
C ALA A 150 -21.72 41.02 5.11
N PHE A 151 -21.24 40.19 4.17
CA PHE A 151 -21.84 40.10 2.83
C PHE A 151 -22.98 39.09 2.72
N SER A 152 -23.19 38.27 3.76
CA SER A 152 -24.30 37.32 3.87
C SER A 152 -24.50 36.92 5.33
N GLU A 153 -25.55 36.15 5.59
CA GLU A 153 -25.63 35.31 6.79
C GLU A 153 -24.56 34.20 6.74
N ALA A 154 -24.14 33.73 7.93
CA ALA A 154 -23.18 32.64 8.03
C ALA A 154 -23.81 31.32 7.54
N ARG A 155 -23.11 30.60 6.65
CA ARG A 155 -23.59 29.32 6.11
C ARG A 155 -22.45 28.37 5.79
N GLY A 156 -22.69 27.07 5.96
CA GLY A 156 -21.78 26.00 5.53
C GLY A 156 -22.15 25.43 4.16
N PHE A 157 -21.27 24.60 3.62
CA PHE A 157 -21.52 23.76 2.45
C PHE A 157 -21.22 22.31 2.80
N PRO A 158 -21.92 21.31 2.23
CA PRO A 158 -21.57 19.91 2.40
C PRO A 158 -20.11 19.65 2.03
N LEU A 159 -19.45 18.72 2.72
CA LEU A 159 -18.13 18.25 2.30
C LEU A 159 -18.26 17.39 1.04
N PRO A 160 -17.22 17.34 0.19
CA PRO A 160 -17.20 16.41 -0.94
C PRO A 160 -17.53 15.02 -0.46
N THR A 161 -18.58 14.43 -1.02
CA THR A 161 -18.83 13.00 -0.82
C THR A 161 -17.81 12.30 -1.67
N ILE A 162 -16.67 11.97 -1.07
CA ILE A 162 -15.69 11.14 -1.74
C ILE A 162 -16.32 9.74 -1.77
N GLU A 163 -17.01 9.37 -2.85
CA GLU A 163 -17.13 7.95 -3.22
C GLU A 163 -15.76 7.49 -3.72
N ALA A 164 -14.75 7.59 -2.87
CA ALA A 164 -13.51 6.89 -3.06
C ALA A 164 -13.83 5.45 -2.69
N VAL A 165 -13.70 4.57 -3.67
CA VAL A 165 -13.36 3.20 -3.36
C VAL A 165 -11.98 3.26 -2.68
N GLU A 166 -11.94 3.47 -1.36
CA GLU A 166 -10.69 3.55 -0.56
C GLU A 166 -9.82 2.31 -0.81
N ARG A 167 -10.49 1.18 -1.04
CA ARG A 167 -9.92 -0.11 -1.42
C ARG A 167 -10.95 -0.95 -2.17
N PHE A 168 -10.49 -1.89 -2.99
CA PHE A 168 -11.39 -2.92 -3.52
C PHE A 168 -11.85 -3.87 -2.40
N PRO A 169 -13.05 -4.47 -2.52
CA PRO A 169 -13.49 -5.51 -1.60
C PRO A 169 -12.50 -6.68 -1.56
N SER A 170 -12.24 -7.19 -0.36
CA SER A 170 -11.36 -8.34 -0.15
C SER A 170 -11.63 -9.00 1.21
N TYR A 171 -11.01 -10.16 1.45
CA TYR A 171 -11.00 -10.80 2.76
C TYR A 171 -10.42 -9.87 3.83
N ASN A 172 -10.86 -10.02 5.08
CA ASN A 172 -10.36 -9.17 6.17
C ASN A 172 -8.96 -9.56 6.65
N SER A 173 -8.52 -10.78 6.35
CA SER A 173 -7.22 -11.30 6.79
C SER A 173 -6.85 -12.60 6.06
N GLY A 174 -5.56 -12.94 6.07
CA GLY A 174 -5.07 -14.24 5.60
C GLY A 174 -4.81 -14.26 4.11
N TYR A 175 -3.72 -13.62 3.69
CA TYR A 175 -3.30 -13.54 2.30
C TYR A 175 -2.04 -14.36 2.10
N VAL A 176 -2.01 -15.22 1.09
CA VAL A 176 -0.84 -16.06 0.80
C VAL A 176 -0.26 -15.63 -0.54
N PHE A 177 1.03 -15.28 -0.54
CA PHE A 177 1.80 -15.01 -1.76
C PHE A 177 2.97 -15.98 -1.81
N ARG A 178 3.10 -16.67 -2.94
CA ARG A 178 4.16 -17.64 -3.18
C ARG A 178 4.88 -17.28 -4.48
N ASP A 179 6.21 -17.34 -4.43
CA ASP A 179 7.04 -17.24 -5.62
C ASP A 179 8.45 -17.83 -5.40
N ARG A 180 9.21 -17.95 -6.49
CA ARG A 180 10.57 -18.47 -6.44
C ARG A 180 11.51 -17.51 -5.74
N THR A 181 11.44 -16.21 -6.05
CA THR A 181 12.34 -15.19 -5.51
C THR A 181 11.64 -14.24 -4.54
N ILE A 182 12.44 -13.57 -3.72
CA ILE A 182 12.00 -12.50 -2.81
C ILE A 182 11.38 -11.37 -3.63
N ALA A 183 12.02 -10.96 -4.73
CA ALA A 183 11.56 -9.86 -5.56
C ALA A 183 10.20 -10.14 -6.21
N GLN A 184 9.99 -11.34 -6.77
CA GLN A 184 8.70 -11.71 -7.37
C GLN A 184 7.58 -11.78 -6.32
N THR A 185 7.89 -12.35 -5.14
CA THR A 185 6.94 -12.40 -4.01
C THR A 185 6.57 -10.99 -3.53
N TRP A 186 7.56 -10.12 -3.38
CA TRP A 186 7.40 -8.72 -2.98
C TRP A 186 6.46 -7.95 -3.93
N LEU A 187 6.65 -8.11 -5.24
CA LEU A 187 5.84 -7.42 -6.25
C LEU A 187 4.34 -7.77 -6.11
N LYS A 188 4.03 -9.06 -5.84
CA LYS A 188 2.65 -9.52 -5.58
C LYS A 188 2.07 -8.91 -4.28
N ILE A 189 2.88 -8.82 -3.22
CA ILE A 189 2.49 -8.21 -1.94
C ILE A 189 2.18 -6.73 -2.11
N VAL A 190 3.08 -5.96 -2.75
CA VAL A 190 2.88 -4.52 -2.97
C VAL A 190 1.64 -4.25 -3.79
N ARG A 191 1.44 -5.00 -4.88
CA ARG A 191 0.20 -4.95 -5.68
C ARG A 191 -1.05 -5.17 -4.82
N ASN A 192 -1.01 -6.15 -3.93
CA ASN A 192 -2.15 -6.48 -3.08
C ASN A 192 -2.44 -5.37 -2.08
N ILE A 193 -1.45 -4.88 -1.34
CA ILE A 193 -1.64 -3.82 -0.34
C ILE A 193 -2.14 -2.52 -1.02
N MET A 194 -1.60 -2.17 -2.18
CA MET A 194 -2.03 -0.98 -2.93
C MET A 194 -3.50 -1.09 -3.42
N LYS A 195 -3.99 -2.30 -3.71
CA LYS A 195 -5.38 -2.53 -4.18
C LYS A 195 -6.40 -2.75 -3.06
N PHE A 196 -6.02 -3.48 -2.02
CA PHE A 196 -6.94 -4.04 -1.02
C PHE A 196 -6.65 -3.57 0.42
N GLY A 197 -5.55 -2.84 0.63
CA GLY A 197 -5.16 -2.36 1.96
C GLY A 197 -6.12 -1.32 2.52
N CYS A 198 -6.45 -1.46 3.80
CA CYS A 198 -7.21 -0.47 4.56
C CYS A 198 -6.36 0.78 4.81
N PHE A 199 -6.91 1.96 4.57
CA PHE A 199 -6.30 3.19 5.05
C PHE A 199 -6.40 3.29 6.57
N LYS A 200 -5.27 3.51 7.24
CA LYS A 200 -5.19 3.75 8.68
C LYS A 200 -4.11 4.77 9.00
N LYS A 201 -4.24 5.44 10.15
CA LYS A 201 -3.17 6.24 10.74
C LYS A 201 -2.19 5.31 11.46
N SER A 202 -0.89 5.60 11.36
CA SER A 202 0.13 4.98 12.20
C SER A 202 0.35 5.78 13.49
N GLU A 203 0.87 5.12 14.54
CA GLU A 203 1.28 5.79 15.80
C GLU A 203 2.38 6.83 15.59
N HIS A 204 3.12 6.74 14.47
CA HIS A 204 4.29 7.57 14.15
C HIS A 204 4.02 8.63 13.08
N SER A 205 2.78 9.14 12.99
CA SER A 205 2.35 10.35 12.26
C SER A 205 2.07 10.28 10.76
N SER A 206 2.26 9.14 10.09
CA SER A 206 1.90 8.98 8.66
C SER A 206 0.68 8.08 8.45
N ASN A 207 -0.09 8.33 7.37
CA ASN A 207 -1.08 7.35 6.93
C ASN A 207 -0.38 6.13 6.33
N MET A 208 -1.07 5.00 6.31
CA MET A 208 -0.60 3.76 5.72
C MET A 208 -1.76 2.98 5.09
N ARG A 209 -1.44 2.11 4.14
CA ARG A 209 -2.34 1.04 3.67
C ARG A 209 -1.92 -0.25 4.33
N GLU A 210 -2.85 -0.93 5.00
CA GLU A 210 -2.58 -2.13 5.79
C GLU A 210 -3.42 -3.34 5.33
N VAL A 211 -2.79 -4.50 5.30
CA VAL A 211 -3.42 -5.82 5.17
C VAL A 211 -2.98 -6.71 6.33
N LEU A 212 -3.91 -7.52 6.85
CA LEU A 212 -3.66 -8.38 8.00
C LEU A 212 -3.26 -9.81 7.61
N ASN A 213 -2.25 -10.34 8.29
CA ASN A 213 -1.76 -11.72 8.17
C ASN A 213 -1.36 -12.09 6.73
N ILE A 214 -0.39 -11.35 6.17
CA ILE A 214 0.27 -11.75 4.92
C ILE A 214 1.25 -12.89 5.21
N VAL A 215 1.09 -14.01 4.52
CA VAL A 215 1.99 -15.14 4.46
C VAL A 215 2.76 -15.08 3.15
N ALA A 216 4.02 -14.68 3.21
CA ALA A 216 4.92 -14.65 2.06
C ALA A 216 5.78 -15.92 2.06
N VAL A 217 5.76 -16.68 0.96
CA VAL A 217 6.48 -17.95 0.80
C VAL A 217 7.47 -17.83 -0.36
N VAL A 218 8.76 -17.92 -0.05
CA VAL A 218 9.86 -17.84 -1.01
C VAL A 218 10.53 -19.20 -1.12
N GLU A 219 10.55 -19.78 -2.31
CA GLU A 219 11.00 -21.17 -2.49
C GLU A 219 12.47 -21.30 -2.89
N GLY A 220 12.96 -20.44 -3.77
CA GLY A 220 14.18 -20.68 -4.56
C GLY A 220 15.20 -19.55 -4.57
N GLU A 221 15.08 -18.54 -3.70
CA GLU A 221 16.08 -17.47 -3.59
C GLU A 221 17.43 -18.04 -3.13
N ASP A 222 18.50 -17.60 -3.80
CA ASP A 222 19.89 -17.92 -3.46
C ASP A 222 20.56 -16.68 -2.84
N PRO A 223 20.87 -16.68 -1.52
CA PRO A 223 21.52 -15.55 -0.88
C PRO A 223 22.96 -15.32 -1.36
N GLY A 224 23.61 -16.32 -1.98
CA GLY A 224 24.93 -16.16 -2.61
C GLY A 224 24.89 -15.42 -3.95
N ASN A 225 23.75 -15.43 -4.63
CA ASN A 225 23.51 -14.70 -5.87
C ASN A 225 22.09 -14.11 -5.89
N PRO A 226 21.81 -13.08 -5.08
CA PRO A 226 20.46 -12.58 -4.88
C PRO A 226 19.89 -11.99 -6.17
N TYR A 227 18.64 -12.36 -6.48
CA TYR A 227 17.90 -11.79 -7.60
C TYR A 227 17.35 -10.40 -7.24
N VAL A 228 18.01 -9.37 -7.78
CA VAL A 228 17.69 -7.95 -7.52
C VAL A 228 17.36 -7.26 -8.84
N PRO A 229 16.10 -7.32 -9.30
CA PRO A 229 15.64 -6.64 -10.50
C PRO A 229 15.41 -5.14 -10.27
N GLU A 230 15.32 -4.36 -11.35
CA GLU A 230 15.16 -2.89 -11.33
C GLU A 230 13.96 -2.40 -10.49
N TYR A 231 12.91 -3.21 -10.35
CA TYR A 231 11.71 -2.84 -9.61
C TYR A 231 11.83 -2.97 -8.09
N LEU A 232 12.88 -3.65 -7.60
CA LEU A 232 13.09 -3.81 -6.17
C LEU A 232 13.72 -2.51 -5.62
N PRO A 233 13.23 -1.94 -4.51
CA PRO A 233 13.66 -0.61 -4.03
C PRO A 233 14.98 -0.67 -3.24
N ILE A 234 15.77 -1.72 -3.44
CA ILE A 234 17.06 -1.97 -2.77
C ILE A 234 18.07 -2.49 -3.79
N SER A 235 19.35 -2.23 -3.52
CA SER A 235 20.49 -2.71 -4.29
C SER A 235 21.16 -3.92 -3.64
N LYS A 236 22.09 -4.55 -4.36
CA LYS A 236 22.96 -5.59 -3.78
C LYS A 236 23.82 -5.05 -2.64
N ASP A 237 24.27 -3.79 -2.74
CA ASP A 237 25.06 -3.15 -1.70
C ASP A 237 24.22 -2.92 -0.43
N ASP A 238 22.95 -2.55 -0.57
CA ASP A 238 22.04 -2.44 0.58
C ASP A 238 21.89 -3.78 1.32
N ILE A 239 21.78 -4.89 0.57
CA ILE A 239 21.75 -6.24 1.15
C ILE A 239 23.06 -6.51 1.91
N GLN A 240 24.22 -6.29 1.28
CA GLN A 240 25.52 -6.51 1.90
C GLN A 240 25.73 -5.69 3.17
N ASN A 241 25.27 -4.44 3.17
CA ASN A 241 25.37 -3.54 4.32
C ASN A 241 24.38 -3.93 5.44
N TYR A 242 23.22 -4.48 5.09
CA TYR A 242 22.20 -4.87 6.05
C TYR A 242 22.49 -6.23 6.71
N LEU A 243 23.07 -7.19 5.98
CA LEU A 243 23.30 -8.56 6.45
C LEU A 243 24.01 -8.64 7.82
N PRO A 244 25.08 -7.88 8.11
CA PRO A 244 25.72 -7.92 9.44
C PRO A 244 24.75 -7.64 10.59
N LEU A 245 23.78 -6.73 10.41
CA LEU A 245 22.79 -6.36 11.43
C LEU A 245 21.83 -7.50 11.79
N LEU A 246 21.73 -8.53 10.95
CA LEU A 246 20.87 -9.69 11.17
C LEU A 246 21.68 -10.96 11.46
N MET A 247 22.88 -11.06 10.90
CA MET A 247 23.72 -12.26 11.00
C MET A 247 24.63 -12.28 12.23
N THR A 248 25.07 -11.13 12.76
CA THR A 248 26.03 -11.05 13.87
C THR A 248 25.39 -10.55 15.16
N ALA A 249 26.12 -10.66 16.28
CA ALA A 249 25.70 -10.13 17.57
C ALA A 249 25.93 -8.60 17.71
N ASP A 250 26.52 -7.96 16.69
CA ASP A 250 27.00 -6.59 16.81
C ASP A 250 25.85 -5.60 16.84
N VAL A 251 26.00 -4.58 17.69
CA VAL A 251 25.10 -3.45 17.78
C VAL A 251 25.90 -2.18 17.48
N PRO A 252 25.71 -1.58 16.29
CA PRO A 252 26.39 -0.33 15.94
C PRO A 252 26.09 0.78 16.96
N ALA A 253 27.07 1.66 17.19
CA ALA A 253 26.93 2.78 18.10
C ALA A 253 25.69 3.63 17.75
N GLY A 254 24.89 3.96 18.76
CA GLY A 254 23.64 4.72 18.59
C GLY A 254 22.41 3.87 18.20
N THR A 255 22.56 2.57 17.99
CA THR A 255 21.44 1.64 17.73
C THR A 255 21.02 0.96 19.04
N GLN A 256 19.72 0.92 19.34
CA GLN A 256 19.21 0.32 20.57
C GLN A 256 19.32 -1.22 20.57
N TYR A 257 19.01 -1.85 19.44
CA TYR A 257 19.13 -3.28 19.22
C TYR A 257 19.21 -3.57 17.72
N THR A 258 19.72 -4.75 17.38
CA THR A 258 19.63 -5.32 16.02
C THR A 258 18.91 -6.66 16.10
N TYR A 259 18.32 -7.13 15.00
CA TYR A 259 17.74 -8.49 15.01
C TYR A 259 18.83 -9.53 15.25
N GLY A 260 20.02 -9.32 14.71
CA GLY A 260 21.18 -10.18 14.92
C GLY A 260 21.58 -10.28 16.38
N ASN A 261 21.66 -9.18 17.12
CA ASN A 261 21.97 -9.24 18.56
C ASN A 261 20.92 -10.02 19.34
N ARG A 262 19.62 -9.87 19.01
CA ARG A 262 18.54 -10.63 19.66
C ARG A 262 18.60 -12.12 19.31
N LEU A 263 19.13 -12.48 18.14
CA LEU A 263 19.26 -13.87 17.69
C LEU A 263 20.53 -14.56 18.21
N ARG A 264 21.66 -13.87 18.17
CA ARG A 264 23.01 -14.42 18.43
C ARG A 264 23.52 -14.18 19.85
N ALA A 265 23.02 -13.15 20.51
CA ALA A 265 23.46 -12.76 21.85
C ALA A 265 22.27 -12.30 22.72
N HIS A 266 21.20 -13.10 22.71
CA HIS A 266 20.05 -12.85 23.57
C HIS A 266 20.47 -12.86 25.05
N ARG A 267 19.98 -11.91 25.85
CA ARG A 267 20.39 -11.74 27.26
C ARG A 267 20.19 -12.99 28.12
N ILE A 268 19.12 -13.76 27.85
CA ILE A 268 18.76 -14.97 28.61
C ILE A 268 19.07 -16.24 27.82
N ALA A 269 18.89 -16.21 26.51
CA ALA A 269 18.92 -17.41 25.66
C ALA A 269 20.26 -17.56 24.92
N HIS A 270 21.17 -16.59 25.06
CA HIS A 270 22.46 -16.54 24.39
C HIS A 270 22.30 -16.66 22.86
N ASP A 271 23.06 -17.54 22.20
CA ASP A 271 22.97 -17.77 20.76
C ASP A 271 21.82 -18.74 20.43
N GLN A 272 20.69 -18.16 20.04
CA GLN A 272 19.47 -18.92 19.72
C GLN A 272 19.60 -19.66 18.38
N ILE A 273 20.40 -19.16 17.42
CA ILE A 273 20.61 -19.85 16.15
C ILE A 273 21.50 -21.08 16.36
N LYS A 274 22.55 -20.96 17.17
CA LYS A 274 23.33 -22.13 17.60
C LYS A 274 22.45 -23.16 18.32
N SER A 275 21.58 -22.70 19.23
CA SER A 275 20.62 -23.58 19.91
C SER A 275 19.69 -24.32 18.93
N ILE A 276 19.21 -23.64 17.89
CA ILE A 276 18.42 -24.26 16.81
C ILE A 276 19.23 -25.36 16.11
N ILE A 277 20.48 -25.07 15.72
CA ILE A 277 21.37 -26.03 15.06
C ILE A 277 21.61 -27.25 15.95
N ASP A 278 22.00 -27.04 17.21
CA ASP A 278 22.28 -28.12 18.16
C ASP A 278 21.04 -29.01 18.36
N GLN A 279 19.85 -28.40 18.47
CA GLN A 279 18.59 -29.14 18.64
C GLN A 279 18.24 -29.99 17.43
N LEU A 280 18.37 -29.45 16.21
CA LEU A 280 18.05 -30.17 14.99
C LEU A 280 19.10 -31.22 14.63
N ALA A 281 20.37 -30.99 14.99
CA ALA A 281 21.42 -31.99 14.88
C ALA A 281 21.14 -33.21 15.78
N ALA A 282 20.62 -32.98 17.00
CA ALA A 282 20.22 -34.05 17.90
C ALA A 282 18.94 -34.76 17.44
N HIS A 283 17.92 -34.00 17.02
CA HIS A 283 16.61 -34.49 16.61
C HIS A 283 16.05 -33.64 15.45
N ASP A 284 16.16 -34.13 14.21
CA ASP A 284 15.71 -33.41 13.01
C ASP A 284 14.18 -33.15 12.99
N PHE A 285 13.39 -33.99 13.67
CA PHE A 285 11.95 -33.81 13.85
C PHE A 285 11.55 -32.86 15.01
N SER A 286 12.49 -32.13 15.61
CA SER A 286 12.18 -31.21 16.72
C SER A 286 11.23 -30.10 16.29
N ARG A 287 10.15 -29.92 17.05
CA ARG A 287 9.22 -28.77 16.94
C ARG A 287 9.61 -27.59 17.85
N ARG A 288 10.76 -27.69 18.52
CA ARG A 288 11.23 -26.74 19.54
C ARG A 288 12.41 -25.89 19.09
N ALA A 289 12.87 -26.07 17.85
CA ALA A 289 13.92 -25.26 17.24
C ALA A 289 13.38 -23.86 16.91
N ILE A 290 13.31 -23.01 17.94
CA ILE A 290 12.76 -21.66 17.89
C ILE A 290 13.75 -20.62 18.44
N ALA A 291 13.64 -19.40 17.93
CA ALA A 291 14.29 -18.21 18.47
C ALA A 291 13.24 -17.12 18.70
N VAL A 292 13.27 -16.47 19.87
CA VAL A 292 12.32 -15.41 20.26
C VAL A 292 13.10 -14.12 20.47
N LEU A 293 12.70 -13.06 19.78
CA LEU A 293 13.41 -11.77 19.82
C LEU A 293 12.80 -10.81 20.84
N TRP A 294 11.51 -10.94 21.13
CA TRP A 294 10.82 -10.14 22.14
C TRP A 294 11.32 -10.49 23.54
N ASP A 295 11.89 -9.52 24.23
CA ASP A 295 12.31 -9.60 25.62
C ASP A 295 11.36 -8.78 26.49
N HIS A 296 10.51 -9.48 27.24
CA HIS A 296 9.49 -8.88 28.10
C HIS A 296 10.04 -7.87 29.11
N ALA A 297 11.29 -8.00 29.54
CA ALA A 297 11.83 -7.09 30.55
C ALA A 297 12.28 -5.74 29.98
N ILE A 298 12.44 -5.60 28.64
CA ILE A 298 12.88 -4.36 28.01
C ILE A 298 11.93 -3.85 26.92
N ASP A 299 11.15 -4.73 26.30
CA ASP A 299 10.23 -4.37 25.22
C ASP A 299 8.81 -4.07 25.72
N PHE A 300 8.45 -4.51 26.94
CA PHE A 300 7.14 -4.24 27.51
C PHE A 300 6.96 -2.75 27.83
N GLY A 301 5.97 -2.12 27.19
CA GLY A 301 5.67 -0.69 27.37
C GLY A 301 6.63 0.28 26.68
N GLY A 302 7.60 -0.22 25.90
CA GLY A 302 8.54 0.59 25.14
C GLY A 302 8.09 0.84 23.70
N ASN A 303 8.48 1.98 23.12
CA ASN A 303 8.13 2.34 21.74
C ASN A 303 9.00 1.65 20.66
N ASN A 304 10.10 0.99 21.06
CA ASN A 304 11.11 0.45 20.15
C ASN A 304 11.24 -1.07 20.25
N ALA A 305 10.13 -1.80 20.39
CA ALA A 305 10.15 -3.26 20.43
C ALA A 305 10.43 -3.88 19.04
N PRO A 306 11.05 -5.06 18.95
CA PRO A 306 11.34 -5.71 17.66
C PRO A 306 10.08 -5.99 16.86
N CYS A 307 10.13 -5.75 15.54
CA CYS A 307 9.05 -6.13 14.63
C CYS A 307 9.09 -7.62 14.32
N LEU A 308 10.28 -8.17 14.06
CA LEU A 308 10.51 -9.62 13.97
C LEU A 308 10.45 -10.22 15.37
N MET A 309 9.49 -11.10 15.60
CA MET A 309 9.16 -11.60 16.95
C MET A 309 9.72 -12.99 17.21
N LEU A 310 9.62 -13.86 16.21
CA LEU A 310 9.93 -15.29 16.34
C LEU A 310 10.43 -15.85 15.03
N LEU A 311 11.40 -16.77 15.12
CA LEU A 311 11.80 -17.67 14.04
C LEU A 311 11.61 -19.11 14.52
N GLN A 312 11.18 -19.99 13.62
CA GLN A 312 11.14 -21.43 13.82
C GLN A 312 11.76 -22.14 12.63
N CYS A 313 12.63 -23.10 12.90
CA CYS A 313 13.15 -24.01 11.90
C CYS A 313 12.49 -25.38 12.04
N ILE A 314 12.07 -25.98 10.93
CA ILE A 314 11.46 -27.31 10.87
C ILE A 314 12.16 -28.09 9.76
N VAL A 315 12.50 -29.36 10.01
CA VAL A 315 13.00 -30.26 8.97
C VAL A 315 11.89 -31.19 8.53
N GLN A 316 11.69 -31.29 7.22
CA GLN A 316 10.77 -32.24 6.60
C GLN A 316 11.35 -32.67 5.25
N ASP A 317 11.27 -33.96 4.92
CA ASP A 317 11.77 -34.51 3.65
C ASP A 317 13.24 -34.10 3.35
N LYS A 318 14.08 -34.11 4.40
CA LYS A 318 15.49 -33.67 4.38
C LYS A 318 15.70 -32.21 3.94
N LYS A 319 14.65 -31.40 4.00
CA LYS A 319 14.67 -29.96 3.74
C LYS A 319 14.45 -29.16 5.02
N LEU A 320 15.21 -28.09 5.21
CA LEU A 320 15.02 -27.12 6.28
C LEU A 320 14.08 -25.99 5.85
N PHE A 321 12.95 -25.87 6.54
CA PHE A 321 11.98 -24.77 6.40
C PHE A 321 12.20 -23.75 7.51
N LEU A 322 12.20 -22.45 7.17
CA LEU A 322 12.26 -21.37 8.14
C LEU A 322 10.95 -20.57 8.10
N ILE A 323 10.31 -20.43 9.27
CA ILE A 323 9.10 -19.63 9.46
C ILE A 323 9.42 -18.46 10.39
N ALA A 324 9.12 -17.24 9.97
CA ALA A 324 9.31 -16.02 10.75
C ALA A 324 7.96 -15.32 11.00
N PHE A 325 7.68 -14.93 12.24
CA PHE A 325 6.52 -14.13 12.61
C PHE A 325 6.93 -12.67 12.86
N ILE A 326 6.23 -11.74 12.19
CA ILE A 326 6.52 -10.31 12.21
C ILE A 326 5.24 -9.56 12.61
N ARG A 327 5.27 -8.80 13.72
CA ARG A 327 4.07 -8.13 14.26
C ARG A 327 3.63 -6.92 13.41
N SER A 328 4.60 -6.19 12.87
CA SER A 328 4.41 -4.94 12.11
C SER A 328 5.48 -4.88 11.03
N ASN A 329 5.10 -4.73 9.77
CA ASN A 329 6.01 -4.93 8.66
C ASN A 329 5.80 -3.91 7.55
N ASP A 330 6.75 -2.99 7.43
CA ASP A 330 6.85 -2.12 6.26
C ASP A 330 7.26 -2.99 5.07
N MET A 331 6.26 -3.28 4.24
CA MET A 331 6.43 -4.15 3.08
C MET A 331 7.17 -3.47 1.95
N PHE A 332 7.21 -2.14 1.88
CA PHE A 332 7.87 -1.46 0.77
C PHE A 332 9.37 -1.30 1.02
N ALA A 333 9.76 -0.75 2.17
CA ALA A 333 11.16 -0.41 2.45
C ALA A 333 11.92 -1.47 3.27
N ALA A 334 11.25 -2.18 4.19
CA ALA A 334 11.94 -3.04 5.17
C ALA A 334 11.89 -4.53 4.84
N TRP A 335 10.73 -5.05 4.40
CA TRP A 335 10.54 -6.48 4.16
C TRP A 335 11.59 -7.10 3.22
N PRO A 336 11.98 -6.48 2.09
CA PRO A 336 12.99 -7.07 1.19
C PRO A 336 14.29 -7.42 1.91
N LEU A 337 14.86 -6.49 2.68
CA LEU A 337 16.10 -6.68 3.42
C LEU A 337 15.94 -7.74 4.52
N ASN A 338 14.82 -7.71 5.26
CA ASN A 338 14.49 -8.72 6.26
C ASN A 338 14.42 -10.12 5.64
N ALA A 339 13.78 -10.26 4.48
CA ALA A 339 13.63 -11.53 3.78
C ALA A 339 14.99 -12.08 3.31
N PHE A 340 15.86 -11.23 2.75
CA PHE A 340 17.21 -11.65 2.36
C PHE A 340 18.02 -12.10 3.58
N GLY A 341 17.99 -11.35 4.68
CA GLY A 341 18.67 -11.75 5.90
C GLY A 341 18.15 -13.07 6.50
N LEU A 342 16.83 -13.24 6.57
CA LEU A 342 16.23 -14.50 7.02
C LEU A 342 16.58 -15.67 6.10
N ARG A 343 16.66 -15.45 4.79
CA ARG A 343 17.10 -16.46 3.82
C ARG A 343 18.56 -16.85 4.05
N THR A 344 19.42 -15.91 4.38
CA THR A 344 20.82 -16.18 4.74
C THR A 344 20.93 -17.01 6.02
N ILE A 345 20.16 -16.69 7.07
CA ILE A 345 20.08 -17.54 8.29
C ILE A 345 19.63 -18.96 7.92
N GLN A 346 18.58 -19.09 7.11
CA GLN A 346 18.09 -20.40 6.69
C GLN A 346 19.18 -21.21 5.99
N TYR A 347 19.94 -20.59 5.09
CA TYR A 347 21.07 -21.23 4.42
C TYR A 347 22.15 -21.65 5.41
N GLU A 348 22.55 -20.80 6.36
CA GLU A 348 23.54 -21.15 7.39
C GLU A 348 23.12 -22.40 8.16
N VAL A 349 21.89 -22.44 8.66
CA VAL A 349 21.39 -23.58 9.44
C VAL A 349 21.31 -24.84 8.57
N ALA A 350 20.81 -24.74 7.34
CA ALA A 350 20.66 -25.88 6.44
C ALA A 350 22.02 -26.48 6.04
N HIS A 351 22.98 -25.62 5.67
CA HIS A 351 24.33 -26.05 5.29
C HIS A 351 25.07 -26.70 6.45
N THR A 352 24.95 -26.13 7.66
CA THR A 352 25.57 -26.68 8.87
C THR A 352 25.02 -28.07 9.21
N LEU A 353 23.75 -28.33 8.92
CA LEU A 353 23.08 -29.61 9.17
C LEU A 353 23.11 -30.56 7.95
N HIS A 354 23.74 -30.16 6.85
CA HIS A 354 23.76 -30.91 5.58
C HIS A 354 22.34 -31.24 5.05
N LEU A 355 21.43 -30.29 5.14
CA LEU A 355 20.05 -30.39 4.66
C LEU A 355 19.83 -29.56 3.40
N ASP A 356 18.88 -29.98 2.58
CA ASP A 356 18.39 -29.17 1.48
C ASP A 356 17.62 -27.94 2.01
N VAL A 357 17.54 -26.87 1.22
CA VAL A 357 16.82 -25.66 1.63
C VAL A 357 15.36 -25.76 1.20
N GLY A 358 14.45 -25.73 2.18
CA GLY A 358 13.01 -25.61 1.96
C GLY A 358 12.57 -24.16 1.74
N SER A 359 11.26 -23.89 1.81
CA SER A 359 10.75 -22.52 1.66
C SER A 359 11.08 -21.66 2.88
N LEU A 360 11.43 -20.40 2.63
CA LEU A 360 11.35 -19.33 3.63
C LEU A 360 9.91 -18.84 3.70
N THR A 361 9.33 -18.75 4.90
CA THR A 361 7.98 -18.21 5.12
C THR A 361 8.01 -17.06 6.11
N THR A 362 7.46 -15.90 5.75
CA THR A 362 7.21 -14.81 6.72
C THR A 362 5.71 -14.60 6.90
N ILE A 363 5.24 -14.60 8.15
CA ILE A 363 3.87 -14.29 8.55
C ILE A 363 3.87 -12.89 9.16
N SER A 364 3.28 -11.94 8.45
CA SER A 364 3.23 -10.53 8.84
C SER A 364 1.83 -10.18 9.33
N SER A 365 1.69 -9.96 10.64
CA SER A 365 0.40 -9.67 11.28
C SER A 365 -0.18 -8.35 10.77
N SER A 366 0.60 -7.27 10.83
CA SER A 366 0.29 -5.98 10.19
C SER A 366 1.28 -5.76 9.06
N ALA A 367 0.86 -5.99 7.82
CA ALA A 367 1.65 -5.72 6.63
C ALA A 367 1.18 -4.40 6.02
N HIS A 368 2.09 -3.44 5.84
CA HIS A 368 1.69 -2.10 5.44
C HIS A 368 2.68 -1.43 4.48
N ILE A 369 2.18 -0.41 3.79
CA ILE A 369 2.97 0.55 3.02
C ILE A 369 2.62 1.94 3.55
N TYR A 370 3.64 2.77 3.84
CA TYR A 370 3.43 4.14 4.28
C TYR A 370 3.05 5.06 3.13
N GLU A 371 2.31 6.12 3.46
CA GLU A 371 1.77 7.08 2.48
C GLU A 371 2.83 7.70 1.57
N HIS A 372 4.02 8.00 2.11
CA HIS A 372 5.10 8.61 1.34
C HIS A 372 5.66 7.69 0.24
N ASP A 373 5.39 6.39 0.29
CA ASP A 373 5.81 5.42 -0.72
C ASP A 373 4.70 5.03 -1.70
N PHE A 374 3.46 5.53 -1.53
CA PHE A 374 2.35 5.18 -2.43
C PHE A 374 2.62 5.57 -3.89
N VAL A 375 3.20 6.74 -4.12
CA VAL A 375 3.50 7.22 -5.48
C VAL A 375 4.54 6.31 -6.13
N LYS A 376 5.65 6.03 -5.43
CA LYS A 376 6.71 5.13 -5.93
C LYS A 376 6.17 3.73 -6.19
N ALA A 377 5.38 3.19 -5.27
CA ALA A 377 4.75 1.88 -5.43
C ALA A 377 3.83 1.84 -6.64
N ALA A 378 2.98 2.87 -6.85
CA ALA A 378 2.07 2.94 -7.99
C ALA A 378 2.81 3.06 -9.33
N GLU A 379 3.86 3.88 -9.41
CA GLU A 379 4.69 4.03 -10.62
C GLU A 379 5.45 2.74 -10.95
N MET A 380 6.05 2.11 -9.95
CA MET A 380 6.73 0.82 -10.07
C MET A 380 5.77 -0.25 -10.59
N LEU A 381 4.59 -0.38 -9.98
CA LEU A 381 3.57 -1.32 -10.43
C LEU A 381 3.16 -1.03 -11.88
N LYS A 382 2.89 0.24 -12.24
CA LYS A 382 2.53 0.59 -13.61
C LYS A 382 3.58 0.14 -14.65
N LYS A 383 4.87 0.20 -14.29
CA LYS A 383 5.99 -0.15 -15.18
C LYS A 383 6.25 -1.66 -15.25
N PHE A 384 6.17 -2.37 -14.13
CA PHE A 384 6.67 -3.74 -14.00
C PHE A 384 5.58 -4.77 -13.67
N ASP A 385 4.39 -4.35 -13.27
CA ASP A 385 3.22 -5.20 -13.10
C ASP A 385 2.52 -5.44 -14.45
N THR A 386 3.27 -5.97 -15.41
CA THR A 386 2.75 -6.36 -16.72
C THR A 386 2.18 -7.79 -16.66
N ILE A 387 1.41 -8.15 -17.69
CA ILE A 387 0.65 -9.39 -17.76
C ILE A 387 1.54 -10.59 -17.42
N PHE A 388 1.01 -11.40 -16.49
CA PHE A 388 1.61 -12.54 -15.81
C PHE A 388 2.63 -13.32 -16.66
N PRO A 389 3.84 -13.61 -16.12
CA PRO A 389 4.68 -14.66 -16.68
C PRO A 389 3.87 -15.97 -16.65
N GLY A 390 3.91 -16.71 -17.76
CA GLY A 390 3.04 -17.87 -17.99
C GLY A 390 3.10 -18.94 -16.90
N ILE A 391 2.16 -19.88 -16.99
CA ILE A 391 1.94 -21.00 -16.08
C ILE A 391 3.29 -21.67 -15.72
N GLU A 392 3.78 -21.44 -14.50
CA GLU A 392 5.09 -21.95 -14.08
C GLU A 392 5.02 -23.43 -13.68
N TYR A 393 4.09 -23.83 -12.80
CA TYR A 393 3.83 -25.23 -12.35
C TYR A 393 2.83 -25.24 -11.15
N ASP A 394 2.02 -26.31 -10.91
CA ASP A 394 1.16 -26.45 -9.70
C ASP A 394 1.84 -27.36 -8.69
N PRO A 395 2.04 -26.95 -7.43
CA PRO A 395 2.51 -27.88 -6.40
C PRO A 395 1.67 -29.17 -6.27
N ARG A 396 0.37 -29.13 -6.63
CA ARG A 396 -0.54 -30.28 -6.55
C ARG A 396 -0.55 -31.15 -7.81
N GLY A 397 0.16 -30.77 -8.87
CA GLY A 397 0.18 -31.54 -10.13
C GLY A 397 -0.43 -30.83 -11.33
N ASN A 398 -0.23 -31.43 -12.50
CA ASN A 398 -0.73 -30.94 -13.79
C ASN A 398 -1.87 -31.82 -14.29
N PHE A 399 -2.54 -31.38 -15.36
CA PHE A 399 -3.67 -32.10 -15.93
C PHE A 399 -3.46 -32.40 -17.40
N ARG A 400 -3.75 -33.64 -17.78
CA ARG A 400 -3.90 -34.04 -19.19
C ARG A 400 -5.38 -34.23 -19.47
N ILE A 401 -5.90 -33.42 -20.37
CA ILE A 401 -7.29 -33.41 -20.77
C ILE A 401 -7.45 -34.24 -22.05
N GLY A 402 -8.53 -34.99 -22.13
CA GLY A 402 -8.83 -35.87 -23.24
C GLY A 402 -10.32 -36.06 -23.45
N ILE A 403 -10.65 -36.74 -24.55
CA ILE A 403 -12.03 -37.05 -24.94
C ILE A 403 -12.12 -38.55 -25.22
N ASP A 404 -13.06 -39.21 -24.54
CA ASP A 404 -13.49 -40.57 -24.83
C ASP A 404 -14.75 -40.51 -25.71
N ARG A 405 -14.56 -40.66 -27.03
CA ARG A 405 -15.67 -40.53 -28.00
C ARG A 405 -16.64 -41.70 -27.98
N GLU A 406 -16.18 -42.89 -27.59
CA GLU A 406 -17.04 -44.07 -27.50
C GLU A 406 -18.04 -43.92 -26.36
N LYS A 407 -17.57 -43.48 -25.19
CA LYS A 407 -18.41 -43.25 -24.01
C LYS A 407 -19.09 -41.87 -24.01
N LYS A 408 -18.68 -40.98 -24.91
CA LYS A 408 -19.09 -39.58 -24.97
C LYS A 408 -18.78 -38.86 -23.65
N GLU A 409 -17.55 -39.00 -23.19
CA GLU A 409 -17.07 -38.42 -21.93
C GLU A 409 -15.80 -37.60 -22.13
N LEU A 410 -15.64 -36.59 -21.27
CA LEU A 410 -14.39 -35.88 -21.06
C LEU A 410 -13.55 -36.62 -20.02
N VAL A 411 -12.23 -36.56 -20.18
CA VAL A 411 -11.27 -37.19 -19.28
C VAL A 411 -10.31 -36.10 -18.79
N ALA A 412 -10.10 -36.02 -17.48
CA ALA A 412 -9.02 -35.24 -16.88
C ALA A 412 -8.13 -36.18 -16.07
N GLU A 413 -6.93 -36.43 -16.56
CA GLU A 413 -5.89 -37.19 -15.88
C GLU A 413 -5.04 -36.23 -15.05
N HIS A 414 -5.13 -36.37 -13.73
CA HIS A 414 -4.32 -35.61 -12.79
C HIS A 414 -2.97 -36.30 -12.61
N CYS A 415 -1.90 -35.57 -12.90
CA CYS A 415 -0.53 -36.05 -12.86
C CYS A 415 0.28 -35.30 -11.79
N SER A 416 1.16 -36.00 -11.10
CA SER A 416 2.16 -35.41 -10.20
C SER A 416 3.15 -34.50 -10.95
N PRO A 417 3.96 -33.70 -10.23
CA PRO A 417 5.03 -32.91 -10.82
C PRO A 417 5.97 -33.62 -11.77
N ASP A 418 6.32 -34.85 -11.47
CA ASP A 418 7.18 -35.70 -12.28
C ASP A 418 6.40 -36.43 -13.41
N GLY A 419 5.12 -36.07 -13.63
CA GLY A 419 4.31 -36.55 -14.74
C GLY A 419 3.66 -37.92 -14.55
N LYS A 420 3.68 -38.47 -13.33
CA LYS A 420 3.02 -39.75 -13.01
C LYS A 420 1.54 -39.54 -12.76
N LYS A 421 0.71 -40.42 -13.29
CA LYS A 421 -0.73 -40.41 -13.04
C LYS A 421 -1.04 -40.64 -11.56
N ILE A 422 -1.79 -39.72 -10.95
CA ILE A 422 -2.29 -39.82 -9.58
C ILE A 422 -3.71 -40.38 -9.61
N GLN A 423 -4.58 -39.75 -10.39
CA GLN A 423 -6.01 -40.06 -10.46
C GLN A 423 -6.61 -39.60 -11.79
N GLU A 424 -7.83 -40.04 -12.09
CA GLU A 424 -8.54 -39.70 -13.31
C GLU A 424 -9.98 -39.32 -13.00
N PHE A 425 -10.47 -38.26 -13.65
CA PHE A 425 -11.85 -37.82 -13.56
C PHE A 425 -12.53 -37.97 -14.92
N ARG A 426 -13.79 -38.44 -14.89
CA ARG A 426 -14.65 -38.57 -16.06
C ARG A 426 -16.00 -37.90 -15.84
N GLY A 427 -16.58 -37.40 -16.92
CA GLY A 427 -17.85 -36.67 -16.90
C GLY A 427 -18.28 -36.28 -18.30
N LYS A 428 -19.56 -35.96 -18.47
CA LYS A 428 -20.13 -35.67 -19.79
C LYS A 428 -20.05 -34.19 -20.17
N ALA A 429 -19.84 -33.33 -19.17
CA ALA A 429 -19.78 -31.89 -19.33
C ALA A 429 -18.57 -31.28 -18.62
N ALA A 430 -18.04 -30.16 -19.13
CA ALA A 430 -16.88 -29.50 -18.55
C ALA A 430 -17.16 -29.05 -17.10
N ILE A 431 -18.34 -28.50 -16.86
CA ILE A 431 -18.77 -28.03 -15.53
C ILE A 431 -18.87 -29.17 -14.50
N GLU A 432 -19.21 -30.38 -14.94
CA GLU A 432 -19.27 -31.56 -14.07
C GLU A 432 -17.86 -31.95 -13.61
N LEU A 433 -16.91 -31.99 -14.56
CA LEU A 433 -15.51 -32.29 -14.28
C LEU A 433 -14.86 -31.23 -13.41
N TYR A 434 -15.11 -29.95 -13.72
CA TYR A 434 -14.62 -28.82 -12.94
C TYR A 434 -15.06 -28.90 -11.48
N LYS A 435 -16.34 -29.21 -11.21
CA LYS A 435 -16.85 -29.37 -9.84
C LYS A 435 -16.19 -30.54 -9.09
N LYS A 436 -15.96 -31.66 -9.77
CA LYS A 436 -15.26 -32.82 -9.18
C LYS A 436 -13.82 -32.45 -8.82
N LEU A 437 -13.10 -31.83 -9.75
CA LEU A 437 -11.72 -31.36 -9.56
C LEU A 437 -11.63 -30.37 -8.38
N ALA A 438 -12.52 -29.37 -8.35
CA ALA A 438 -12.59 -28.37 -7.30
C ALA A 438 -12.91 -28.98 -5.92
N HIS A 439 -13.83 -29.93 -5.86
CA HIS A 439 -14.17 -30.63 -4.61
C HIS A 439 -12.98 -31.41 -4.04
N THR A 440 -12.14 -31.99 -4.90
CA THR A 440 -10.90 -32.68 -4.50
C THR A 440 -9.71 -31.75 -4.29
N GLU A 441 -9.90 -30.45 -4.50
CA GLU A 441 -8.84 -29.44 -4.46
C GLU A 441 -7.62 -29.79 -5.34
N ALA A 442 -7.86 -30.39 -6.52
CA ALA A 442 -6.80 -31.01 -7.32
C ALA A 442 -5.73 -30.02 -7.84
N ALA A 443 -6.07 -28.73 -7.99
CA ALA A 443 -5.15 -27.65 -8.30
C ALA A 443 -5.08 -26.64 -7.13
N SER A 444 -3.98 -25.89 -7.03
CA SER A 444 -3.75 -24.91 -5.96
C SER A 444 -3.52 -23.48 -6.44
N VAL A 445 -3.20 -23.28 -7.72
CA VAL A 445 -2.95 -21.94 -8.29
C VAL A 445 -4.08 -21.51 -9.23
N ALA A 446 -4.40 -20.21 -9.22
CA ALA A 446 -5.54 -19.67 -9.97
C ALA A 446 -5.36 -19.82 -11.48
N GLU A 447 -4.11 -19.73 -11.94
CA GLU A 447 -3.70 -19.86 -13.33
C GLU A 447 -4.06 -21.24 -13.89
N HIS A 448 -3.84 -22.29 -13.10
CA HIS A 448 -4.23 -23.65 -13.49
C HIS A 448 -5.72 -23.91 -13.43
N TRP A 449 -6.43 -23.28 -12.49
CA TRP A 449 -7.90 -23.32 -12.52
C TRP A 449 -8.46 -22.66 -13.78
N ALA A 450 -7.87 -21.55 -14.23
CA ALA A 450 -8.24 -20.89 -15.46
C ALA A 450 -7.93 -21.76 -16.69
N ASP A 451 -6.73 -22.33 -16.76
CA ASP A 451 -6.31 -23.24 -17.83
C ASP A 451 -7.21 -24.47 -17.94
N LEU A 452 -7.49 -25.14 -16.80
CA LEU A 452 -8.44 -26.23 -16.71
C LEU A 452 -9.81 -25.86 -17.27
N GLY A 453 -10.33 -24.68 -16.92
CA GLY A 453 -11.61 -24.19 -17.44
C GLY A 453 -11.60 -24.05 -18.96
N VAL A 454 -10.52 -23.48 -19.52
CA VAL A 454 -10.33 -23.33 -20.96
C VAL A 454 -10.24 -24.68 -21.66
N GLU A 455 -9.38 -25.58 -21.18
CA GLU A 455 -9.15 -26.89 -21.80
C GLU A 455 -10.38 -27.79 -21.74
N LEU A 456 -11.07 -27.84 -20.59
CA LEU A 456 -12.30 -28.62 -20.45
C LEU A 456 -13.41 -28.08 -21.36
N GLY A 457 -13.56 -26.75 -21.47
CA GLY A 457 -14.52 -26.14 -22.38
C GLY A 457 -14.23 -26.43 -23.85
N LYS A 458 -12.96 -26.38 -24.26
CA LYS A 458 -12.53 -26.78 -25.60
C LYS A 458 -12.81 -28.26 -25.88
N ALA A 459 -12.52 -29.13 -24.90
CA ALA A 459 -12.76 -30.57 -25.04
C ALA A 459 -14.26 -30.89 -25.14
N GLU A 460 -15.12 -30.22 -24.36
CA GLU A 460 -16.58 -30.32 -24.46
C GLU A 460 -17.11 -29.90 -25.82
N LEU A 461 -16.63 -28.77 -26.36
CA LEU A 461 -17.01 -28.29 -27.68
C LEU A 461 -16.61 -29.31 -28.77
N ALA A 462 -15.40 -29.83 -28.68
CA ALA A 462 -14.88 -30.81 -29.64
C ALA A 462 -15.58 -32.18 -29.56
N LEU A 463 -16.02 -32.58 -28.36
CA LEU A 463 -16.85 -33.78 -28.19
C LEU A 463 -18.23 -33.57 -28.79
N THR A 464 -18.87 -32.43 -28.51
CA THR A 464 -20.24 -32.11 -28.93
C THR A 464 -20.37 -31.95 -30.45
N HIS A 465 -19.39 -31.30 -31.09
CA HIS A 465 -19.42 -31.00 -32.52
C HIS A 465 -18.55 -31.93 -33.38
N GLY A 466 -17.93 -32.96 -32.78
CA GLY A 466 -17.07 -33.89 -33.53
C GLY A 466 -15.75 -33.27 -34.01
N LEU A 467 -15.34 -32.12 -33.48
CA LEU A 467 -14.11 -31.41 -33.89
C LEU A 467 -12.86 -32.12 -33.34
N LYS A 468 -11.69 -31.88 -33.95
CA LYS A 468 -10.40 -32.33 -33.40
C LYS A 468 -10.08 -31.53 -32.12
N TYR A 469 -9.71 -32.25 -31.06
CA TYR A 469 -9.19 -31.66 -29.83
C TYR A 469 -7.69 -31.94 -29.71
N GLU A 470 -6.93 -30.93 -29.34
CA GLU A 470 -5.52 -30.99 -28.99
C GLU A 470 -5.29 -30.00 -27.85
N GLN A 471 -4.82 -30.48 -26.70
CA GLN A 471 -4.53 -29.65 -25.53
C GLN A 471 -3.45 -28.60 -25.86
N ASP A 472 -3.52 -27.43 -25.23
CA ASP A 472 -2.59 -26.30 -25.42
C ASP A 472 -2.59 -25.70 -26.84
N ARG A 473 -3.48 -26.18 -27.72
CA ARG A 473 -3.71 -25.63 -29.06
C ARG A 473 -5.05 -24.92 -29.15
N PRO A 474 -5.17 -23.87 -29.99
CA PRO A 474 -6.46 -23.28 -30.32
C PRO A 474 -7.41 -24.34 -30.90
N ALA A 475 -8.70 -24.20 -30.59
CA ALA A 475 -9.73 -25.06 -31.18
C ALA A 475 -9.75 -24.89 -32.71
N GLN A 476 -9.71 -26.00 -33.43
CA GLN A 476 -9.81 -26.01 -34.89
C GLN A 476 -11.28 -26.03 -35.28
N LEU A 477 -11.85 -24.85 -35.54
CA LEU A 477 -13.19 -24.70 -36.09
C LEU A 477 -13.12 -24.90 -37.59
N ASP A 478 -13.87 -25.86 -38.12
CA ASP A 478 -14.03 -26.03 -39.56
C ASP A 478 -14.83 -24.85 -40.11
N THR A 479 -14.17 -23.93 -40.82
CA THR A 479 -14.79 -22.72 -41.36
C THR A 479 -15.61 -22.98 -42.63
N SER A 480 -15.74 -24.23 -43.06
CA SER A 480 -16.52 -24.62 -44.24
C SER A 480 -18.04 -24.55 -44.06
N ALA A 481 -18.55 -24.34 -42.83
CA ALA A 481 -19.97 -24.22 -42.52
C ALA A 481 -20.49 -22.76 -42.50
N LYS A 482 -20.07 -21.90 -43.44
CA LYS A 482 -20.71 -20.59 -43.70
C LYS A 482 -21.13 -20.45 -45.16
N THR A 483 -22.18 -21.16 -45.55
CA THR A 483 -23.23 -20.69 -46.47
C THR A 483 -24.32 -21.75 -46.55
N GLN A 484 -25.43 -21.53 -45.84
CA GLN A 484 -26.78 -21.88 -46.28
C GLN A 484 -27.73 -20.78 -45.83
#